data_AF-A0A926AIV6-F1
#
_entry.id   AF-A0A926AIV6-F1
#
_cell.length_a   1.000
_cell.length_b   1.000
_cell.length_c   1.000
_cell.angle_alpha   90.00
_cell.angle_beta   90.00
_cell.angle_gamma   90.00
#
_symmetry.space_group_name_H-M   'P 1'
#
loop_
_entity.id
_entity.type
_entity.pdbx_description
1 polymer ?
#
loop_
_entity_poly.entity_id
_entity_poly.type
_entity_poly.pdbx_seq_one_letter_code
_entity_poly.pdbx_strand_id
1 'polypeptide(L)'
;MSGGREALLAAASGMDAEGNPLPILFASLLPMPAGEPDPNRWTLDHWGTKGDVWQWIGLEQTQRSFVASFGTALAAPTTLLETVSRQFPTLAFRLHYWDEDGDYSGTATVKNGEMRLVEHDLG
;
A
#
# COMPACT_ATOMS: atom_id res chain seq x y z
N MET A 1 -8.72 -23.10 -0.89
CA MET A 1 -7.60 -22.19 -0.57
C MET A 1 -8.14 -20.77 -0.62
N SER A 2 -8.57 -20.21 0.53
CA SER A 2 -9.22 -18.88 0.61
C SER A 2 -8.51 -17.88 1.56
N GLY A 3 -7.53 -18.31 2.35
CA GLY A 3 -7.05 -17.54 3.51
C GLY A 3 -6.25 -16.25 3.21
N GLY A 4 -5.58 -16.14 2.06
CA GLY A 4 -4.70 -14.99 1.78
C GLY A 4 -5.43 -13.64 1.72
N ARG A 5 -6.62 -13.61 1.11
CA ARG A 5 -7.47 -12.41 1.05
C ARG A 5 -7.98 -12.04 2.44
N GLU A 6 -8.49 -13.03 3.18
CA GLU A 6 -9.06 -12.81 4.51
C GLU A 6 -8.01 -12.28 5.49
N ALA A 7 -6.79 -12.82 5.45
CA ALA A 7 -5.67 -12.35 6.26
C ALA A 7 -5.23 -10.92 5.87
N LEU A 8 -5.15 -10.61 4.57
CA LEU A 8 -4.86 -9.25 4.13
C LEU A 8 -5.93 -8.26 4.59
N LEU A 9 -7.21 -8.61 4.46
CA LEU A 9 -8.32 -7.78 4.93
C LEU A 9 -8.30 -7.60 6.45
N ALA A 10 -8.00 -8.65 7.21
CA ALA A 10 -7.87 -8.54 8.66
C ALA A 10 -6.71 -7.61 9.08
N ALA A 11 -5.61 -7.62 8.31
CA ALA A 11 -4.47 -6.73 8.55
C ALA A 11 -4.72 -5.29 8.06
N ALA A 12 -5.44 -5.11 6.96
CA ALA A 12 -5.61 -3.82 6.29
C ALA A 12 -6.85 -3.06 6.76
N SER A 13 -7.96 -3.75 7.03
CA SER A 13 -9.27 -3.14 7.23
C SER A 13 -9.84 -3.49 8.60
N GLY A 14 -9.78 -2.54 9.53
CA GLY A 14 -10.64 -2.51 10.70
C GLY A 14 -11.91 -1.70 10.43
N MET A 15 -12.85 -1.71 11.36
CA MET A 15 -13.96 -0.75 11.39
C MET A 15 -13.95 0.00 12.72
N ASP A 16 -14.39 1.25 12.71
CA ASP A 16 -14.68 1.99 13.94
C ASP A 16 -16.00 1.50 14.58
N ALA A 17 -16.38 2.08 15.72
CA ALA A 17 -17.58 1.68 16.45
C ALA A 17 -18.87 1.98 15.68
N GLU A 18 -18.78 2.90 14.72
CA GLU A 18 -19.85 3.36 13.84
C GLU A 18 -19.96 2.52 12.55
N GLY A 19 -19.03 1.58 12.33
CA GLY A 19 -18.99 0.69 11.17
C GLY A 19 -18.33 1.29 9.93
N ASN A 20 -17.61 2.41 10.07
CA ASN A 20 -16.81 2.96 8.98
C ASN A 20 -15.48 2.21 8.88
N PRO A 21 -14.95 2.00 7.66
CA PRO A 21 -13.64 1.40 7.50
C PRO A 21 -12.54 2.30 8.09
N LEU A 22 -11.70 1.72 8.94
CA LEU A 22 -10.50 2.38 9.44
C LEU A 22 -9.49 2.57 8.29
N PRO A 23 -8.65 3.62 8.35
CA PRO A 23 -7.56 3.81 7.41
C PRO A 23 -6.65 2.59 7.36
N ILE A 24 -6.23 2.21 6.16
CA ILE A 24 -5.12 1.27 5.99
C ILE A 24 -3.84 2.02 6.38
N LEU A 25 -3.06 1.41 7.27
CA LEU A 25 -1.72 1.88 7.61
C LEU A 25 -0.69 0.90 7.04
N PHE A 26 0.42 1.44 6.52
CA PHE A 26 1.57 0.66 6.08
C PHE A 26 2.14 -0.14 7.24
N ALA A 27 2.17 0.43 8.45
CA ALA A 27 2.59 -0.27 9.65
C ALA A 27 1.73 -1.49 9.99
N SER A 28 0.46 -1.53 9.58
CA SER A 28 -0.41 -2.71 9.78
C SER A 28 -0.09 -3.84 8.80
N LEU A 29 0.47 -3.50 7.63
CA LEU A 29 0.87 -4.47 6.59
C LEU A 29 2.32 -4.93 6.75
N LEU A 30 3.21 -4.01 7.14
CA LEU A 30 4.62 -4.25 7.36
C LEU A 30 5.10 -3.35 8.52
N PRO A 31 5.02 -3.84 9.77
CA PRO A 31 5.39 -3.05 10.94
C PRO A 31 6.90 -2.83 11.01
N MET A 32 7.29 -1.60 11.35
CA MET A 32 8.67 -1.29 11.71
C MET A 32 9.01 -1.97 13.04
N PRO A 33 10.19 -2.61 13.16
CA PRO A 33 10.64 -3.17 14.44
C PRO A 33 10.72 -2.10 15.54
N ALA A 34 10.35 -2.49 16.77
CA ALA A 34 10.51 -1.62 17.92
C ALA A 34 12.00 -1.34 18.17
N GLY A 35 12.35 -0.07 18.36
CA GLY A 35 13.74 0.35 18.59
C GLY A 35 14.60 0.47 17.33
N GLU A 36 13.99 0.52 16.15
CA GLU A 36 14.69 0.81 14.89
C GLU A 36 15.55 2.09 15.01
N PRO A 37 16.88 2.02 14.85
CA PRO A 37 17.78 3.15 15.04
C PRO A 37 17.62 4.26 14.00
N ASP A 38 17.16 3.95 12.79
CA ASP A 38 16.88 4.96 11.76
C ASP A 38 15.50 4.75 11.09
N PRO A 39 14.41 5.22 11.74
CA PRO A 39 13.06 5.06 11.22
C PRO A 39 12.83 5.68 9.85
N ASN A 40 13.52 6.80 9.55
CA ASN A 40 13.38 7.47 8.27
C ASN A 40 14.01 6.65 7.16
N ARG A 41 15.20 6.10 7.40
CA ARG A 41 15.84 5.19 6.44
C ARG A 41 15.04 3.91 6.27
N TRP A 42 14.55 3.34 7.38
CA TRP A 42 13.77 2.11 7.34
C TRP A 42 12.50 2.26 6.50
N THR A 43 11.73 3.33 6.70
CA THR A 43 10.50 3.56 5.91
C THR A 43 10.79 3.77 4.42
N LEU A 44 11.89 4.46 4.07
CA LEU A 44 12.31 4.56 2.68
C LEU A 44 12.67 3.20 2.07
N ASP A 45 13.44 2.38 2.79
CA ASP A 45 13.93 1.09 2.30
C ASP A 45 12.83 0.01 2.26
N HIS A 46 11.81 0.09 3.12
CA HIS A 46 10.78 -0.95 3.26
C HIS A 46 9.41 -0.53 2.73
N TRP A 47 9.03 0.74 2.87
CA TRP A 47 7.76 1.25 2.34
C TRP A 47 7.92 1.95 1.00
N GLY A 48 9.09 2.52 0.71
CA GLY A 48 9.35 3.31 -0.50
C GLY A 48 8.96 4.78 -0.37
N THR A 49 8.55 5.22 0.81
CA THR A 49 8.08 6.59 1.07
C THR A 49 8.40 7.01 2.51
N LYS A 50 8.37 8.32 2.77
CA LYS A 50 8.68 8.88 4.09
C LYS A 50 7.44 8.84 4.96
N GLY A 51 7.32 7.80 5.77
CA GLY A 51 6.24 7.64 6.73
C GLY A 51 5.02 6.90 6.18
N ASP A 52 4.00 6.81 7.02
CA ASP A 52 2.77 6.07 6.73
C ASP A 52 1.83 6.87 5.81
N VAL A 53 0.61 6.37 5.60
CA VAL A 53 -0.46 7.10 4.90
C VAL A 53 -0.63 8.49 5.51
N TRP A 54 -0.45 9.51 4.66
CA TRP A 54 -0.56 10.91 5.06
C TRP A 54 -2.01 11.39 5.06
N GLN A 55 -2.75 11.01 4.03
CA GLN A 55 -4.17 11.35 3.88
C GLN A 55 -4.97 10.11 3.50
N TRP A 56 -5.97 9.77 4.31
CA TRP A 56 -6.93 8.74 3.95
C TRP A 56 -8.05 9.32 3.09
N ILE A 57 -8.31 8.71 1.93
CA ILE A 57 -9.36 9.16 1.01
C ILE A 57 -10.56 8.23 1.09
N GLY A 58 -10.34 6.91 1.07
CA GLY A 58 -11.44 5.96 1.22
C GLY A 58 -11.10 4.52 0.90
N LEU A 59 -12.08 3.67 1.13
CA LEU A 59 -12.02 2.24 0.88
C LEU A 59 -13.28 1.76 0.17
N GLU A 60 -13.08 0.95 -0.88
CA GLU A 60 -14.13 0.23 -1.56
C GLU A 60 -13.84 -1.27 -1.55
N GLN A 61 -14.81 -2.06 -1.09
CA GLN A 61 -14.69 -3.51 -1.05
C GLN A 61 -15.82 -4.16 -1.85
N THR A 62 -15.45 -5.08 -2.73
CA THR A 62 -16.38 -5.99 -3.40
C THR A 62 -16.06 -7.44 -3.00
N GLN A 63 -16.85 -8.39 -3.51
CA GLN A 63 -16.55 -9.81 -3.35
C GLN A 63 -15.22 -10.21 -4.02
N ARG A 64 -14.75 -9.45 -5.01
CA ARG A 64 -13.58 -9.81 -5.85
C ARG A 64 -12.40 -8.85 -5.72
N SER A 65 -12.61 -7.66 -5.21
CA SER A 65 -11.61 -6.60 -5.12
C SER A 65 -11.68 -5.87 -3.79
N PHE A 66 -10.56 -5.25 -3.44
CA PHE A 66 -10.41 -4.34 -2.33
C PHE A 66 -9.54 -3.18 -2.85
N VAL A 67 -10.08 -1.97 -2.79
CA VAL A 67 -9.46 -0.77 -3.34
C VAL A 67 -9.36 0.25 -2.23
N ALA A 68 -8.16 0.77 -2.01
CA ALA A 68 -7.90 1.81 -1.05
C ALA A 68 -7.27 3.01 -1.75
N SER A 69 -7.76 4.19 -1.40
CA SER A 69 -7.29 5.46 -1.93
C SER A 69 -6.71 6.28 -0.79
N PHE A 70 -5.49 6.77 -0.97
CA PHE A 70 -4.74 7.49 0.04
C PHE A 70 -3.66 8.37 -0.59
N GLY A 71 -3.21 9.37 0.16
CA GLY A 71 -2.04 10.20 -0.14
C GLY A 71 -0.82 9.75 0.66
N THR A 72 0.36 9.88 0.05
CA THR A 72 1.66 9.66 0.68
C THR A 72 2.52 10.91 0.58
N ALA A 73 3.57 10.99 1.40
CA ALA A 73 4.53 12.07 1.28
C ALA A 73 5.49 11.80 0.11
N LEU A 74 5.33 12.56 -0.99
CA LEU A 74 6.33 12.75 -2.08
C LEU A 74 6.70 11.51 -2.91
N ALA A 75 6.27 10.30 -2.54
CA ALA A 75 6.60 9.08 -3.27
C ALA A 75 5.53 7.99 -3.09
N ALA A 76 5.34 7.20 -4.14
CA ALA A 76 4.43 6.05 -4.14
C ALA A 76 5.05 4.86 -3.35
N PRO A 77 4.25 4.11 -2.55
CA PRO A 77 4.76 3.03 -1.69
C PRO A 77 4.96 1.72 -2.47
N THR A 78 5.75 1.76 -3.55
CA THR A 78 5.95 0.60 -4.44
C THR A 78 6.67 -0.54 -3.72
N THR A 79 7.70 -0.25 -2.91
CA THR A 79 8.46 -1.25 -2.13
C THR A 79 7.58 -1.99 -1.11
N LEU A 80 6.65 -1.29 -0.45
CA LEU A 80 5.67 -1.93 0.42
C LEU A 80 4.86 -2.97 -0.35
N LEU A 81 4.36 -2.57 -1.52
CA LEU A 81 3.48 -3.41 -2.33
C LEU A 81 4.20 -4.66 -2.83
N GLU A 82 5.47 -4.52 -3.22
CA GLU A 82 6.33 -5.66 -3.55
C GLU A 82 6.42 -6.65 -2.39
N THR A 83 6.74 -6.14 -1.19
CA THR A 83 6.91 -6.96 0.02
C THR A 83 5.61 -7.66 0.42
N VAL A 84 4.50 -6.93 0.45
CA VAL A 84 3.18 -7.49 0.78
C VAL A 84 2.78 -8.56 -0.25
N SER A 85 3.07 -8.36 -1.54
CA SER A 85 2.74 -9.35 -2.56
C SER A 85 3.46 -10.68 -2.41
N ARG A 86 4.66 -10.69 -1.80
CA ARG A 86 5.39 -11.93 -1.45
C ARG A 86 4.72 -12.67 -0.29
N GLN A 87 4.13 -11.95 0.66
CA GLN A 87 3.38 -12.53 1.79
C GLN A 87 2.04 -13.13 1.33
N PHE A 88 1.46 -12.59 0.26
CA PHE A 88 0.18 -13.04 -0.30
C PHE A 88 0.32 -13.43 -1.78
N PRO A 89 1.05 -14.50 -2.11
CA PRO A 89 1.46 -14.83 -3.48
C PRO A 89 0.30 -15.19 -4.41
N THR A 90 -0.87 -15.52 -3.86
CA THR A 90 -2.09 -15.81 -4.61
C THR A 90 -2.85 -14.55 -5.03
N LEU A 91 -2.55 -13.39 -4.42
CA LEU A 91 -3.19 -12.12 -4.73
C LEU A 91 -2.40 -11.36 -5.80
N ALA A 92 -3.10 -10.51 -6.54
CA ALA A 92 -2.52 -9.56 -7.48
C ALA A 92 -2.82 -8.15 -6.99
N PHE A 93 -1.80 -7.30 -7.04
CA PHE A 93 -1.88 -5.93 -6.58
C PHE A 93 -1.70 -4.98 -7.75
N ARG A 94 -2.41 -3.85 -7.69
CA ARG A 94 -2.27 -2.76 -8.64
C ARG A 94 -2.27 -1.45 -7.87
N LEU A 95 -1.29 -0.61 -8.16
CA LEU A 95 -1.17 0.73 -7.61
C LEU A 95 -1.19 1.71 -8.77
N HIS A 96 -2.16 2.62 -8.73
CA HIS A 96 -2.16 3.82 -9.56
C HIS A 96 -1.73 4.96 -8.67
N TYR A 97 -0.75 5.73 -9.12
CA TYR A 97 -0.25 6.89 -8.38
C TYR A 97 -0.06 8.06 -9.33
N TRP A 98 -0.27 9.26 -8.80
CA TRP A 98 0.06 10.52 -9.44
C TRP A 98 0.40 11.52 -8.34
N ASP A 99 1.28 12.45 -8.68
CA ASP A 99 1.56 13.62 -7.87
C ASP A 99 0.63 14.77 -8.25
N GLU A 100 0.26 15.61 -7.27
CA GLU A 100 -0.70 16.69 -7.49
C GLU A 100 -0.17 17.80 -8.39
N ASP A 101 1.15 18.01 -8.36
CA ASP A 101 1.85 18.97 -9.22
C ASP A 101 2.07 18.44 -10.64
N GLY A 102 1.79 17.14 -10.89
CA GLY A 102 1.92 16.53 -12.20
C GLY A 102 3.37 16.24 -12.60
N ASP A 103 4.26 16.09 -11.64
CA ASP A 103 5.67 15.75 -11.91
C ASP A 103 5.90 14.25 -12.09
N TYR A 104 5.02 13.41 -11.53
CA TYR A 104 5.17 11.96 -11.57
C TYR A 104 3.83 11.24 -11.52
N SER A 105 3.62 10.28 -12.41
CA SER A 105 2.49 9.37 -12.35
C SER A 105 2.81 8.02 -12.97
N GLY A 106 2.03 7.00 -12.63
CA GLY A 106 2.26 5.67 -13.17
C GLY A 106 1.37 4.61 -12.59
N THR A 107 1.60 3.39 -13.08
CA THR A 107 0.92 2.19 -12.63
C THR A 107 1.94 1.10 -12.30
N ALA A 108 1.89 0.60 -11.07
CA ALA A 108 2.60 -0.61 -10.68
C ALA A 108 1.63 -1.79 -10.64
N THR A 109 2.01 -2.90 -11.27
CA THR A 109 1.34 -4.19 -11.11
C THR A 109 2.30 -5.16 -10.44
N VAL A 110 1.83 -5.85 -9.40
CA VAL A 110 2.69 -6.70 -8.57
C VAL A 110 2.00 -8.02 -8.28
N LYS A 111 2.74 -9.13 -8.44
CA LYS A 111 2.27 -10.45 -8.05
C LYS A 111 3.45 -11.29 -7.56
N ASN A 112 3.32 -11.88 -6.37
CA ASN A 112 4.34 -12.78 -5.83
C ASN A 112 5.76 -12.17 -5.81
N GLY A 113 5.87 -10.88 -5.48
CA GLY A 113 7.13 -10.13 -5.48
C GLY A 113 7.64 -9.70 -6.85
N GLU A 114 6.99 -10.09 -7.94
CA GLU A 114 7.35 -9.63 -9.28
C GLU A 114 6.58 -8.35 -9.61
N MET A 115 7.32 -7.25 -9.77
CA MET A 115 6.76 -5.93 -10.08
C MET A 115 7.00 -5.57 -11.54
N ARG A 116 5.96 -5.01 -12.17
CA ARG A 116 6.06 -4.28 -13.42
C ARG A 116 5.55 -2.87 -13.24
N LEU A 117 6.42 -1.90 -13.50
CA LEU A 117 6.13 -0.47 -13.48
C LEU A 117 5.87 0.02 -14.92
N VAL A 118 4.88 0.89 -15.05
CA VAL A 118 4.63 1.68 -16.25
C VAL A 118 4.54 3.12 -15.77
N GLU A 119 5.63 3.86 -15.96
CA GLU A 119 5.66 5.31 -15.71
C GLU A 119 4.95 6.01 -16.86
N HIS A 120 4.18 7.05 -16.53
CA HIS A 120 3.51 7.86 -17.52
C HIS A 120 4.26 9.19 -17.59
N ASP A 121 4.91 9.45 -18.73
CA ASP A 121 5.51 10.75 -19.02
C ASP A 121 4.41 11.81 -19.05
N LEU A 122 4.56 12.81 -18.19
CA LEU A 122 3.75 14.01 -18.16
C LEU A 122 4.52 15.02 -19.02
N GLY A 123 4.30 14.94 -20.34
CA GLY A 123 5.03 15.70 -21.36
C GLY A 123 4.85 17.20 -21.32
#